data_AF-A0A963GXL5-F1
#
_entry.id   AF-A0A963GXL5-F1
#
_cell.length_a   1.000
_cell.length_b   1.000
_cell.length_c   1.000
_cell.angle_alpha   90.00
_cell.angle_beta   90.00
_cell.angle_gamma   90.00
#
_symmetry.space_group_name_H-M   'P 1'
#
loop_
_entity.id
_entity.type
_entity.pdbx_description
1 polymer ?
#
loop_
_entity_poly.entity_id
_entity_poly.type
_entity_poly.pdbx_seq_one_letter_code
_entity_poly.pdbx_strand_id
1 'polypeptide(L)'
;YELPGLWFTADELLALVTLKHLLDTLEPGLLDDHLRPLQTRIDQLLASRHLGAGEAGRIRLLAMAARRKNLRHFQIVAGAVLQRYRLRIDYYNRGRDDISTRELSPQRLAYYRDNWYLDAWCHEKKALRIYAVECIRAVEPLAKAAKNVPESTLDRELASAYGIFAGKPKATAELVFTAKRARWVAEEIWHPEQQSRWLEDGRYELRVPYSDDRELLMDILKYGADVEVM
;
A
#
# COMPACT_ATOMS: atom_id res chain seq x y z
N TYR A 1 17.24 21.85 -14.76
CA TYR A 1 18.30 21.60 -13.77
C TYR A 1 19.28 20.61 -14.36
N GLU A 2 20.53 21.01 -14.55
CA GLU A 2 21.63 20.05 -14.81
C GLU A 2 22.03 19.43 -13.46
N LEU A 3 21.97 18.11 -13.38
CA LEU A 3 22.64 17.38 -12.32
C LEU A 3 24.10 17.20 -12.76
N PRO A 4 25.09 17.75 -12.03
CA PRO A 4 26.50 17.56 -12.38
C PRO A 4 26.84 16.07 -12.37
N GLY A 5 27.86 15.68 -13.13
CA GLY A 5 28.25 14.28 -13.35
C GLY A 5 28.16 13.44 -12.08
N LEU A 6 27.11 12.62 -11.99
CA LEU A 6 26.84 11.76 -10.85
C LEU A 6 27.86 10.60 -10.88
N TRP A 7 28.77 10.59 -9.91
CA TRP A 7 29.65 9.46 -9.65
C TRP A 7 28.92 8.53 -8.69
N PHE A 8 28.68 7.29 -9.10
CA PHE A 8 28.08 6.27 -8.24
C PHE A 8 29.13 5.27 -7.78
N THR A 9 29.07 4.91 -6.50
CA THR A 9 29.74 3.76 -5.91
C THR A 9 29.08 2.46 -6.38
N ALA A 10 29.74 1.32 -6.16
CA ALA A 10 29.17 0.01 -6.48
C ALA A 10 27.87 -0.27 -5.71
N ASP A 11 27.81 0.14 -4.44
CA ASP A 11 26.63 -0.04 -3.57
C ASP A 11 25.45 0.82 -4.05
N GLU A 12 25.71 2.05 -4.49
CA GLU A 12 24.68 2.93 -5.06
C GLU A 12 24.14 2.39 -6.39
N LEU A 13 25.00 1.80 -7.23
CA LEU A 13 24.55 1.14 -8.46
C LEU A 13 23.65 -0.06 -8.15
N LEU A 14 24.04 -0.93 -7.21
CA LEU A 14 23.23 -2.07 -6.78
C LEU A 14 21.88 -1.62 -6.19
N ALA A 15 21.88 -0.56 -5.38
CA ALA A 15 20.66 0.03 -4.85
C ALA A 15 19.74 0.54 -5.98
N LEU A 16 20.30 1.17 -7.02
CA LEU A 16 19.55 1.61 -8.18
C LEU A 16 18.96 0.45 -9.01
N VAL A 17 19.71 -0.65 -9.20
CA VAL A 17 19.16 -1.86 -9.86
C VAL A 17 17.99 -2.41 -9.07
N THR A 18 18.16 -2.53 -7.75
CA THR A 18 17.15 -3.08 -6.87
C THR A 18 15.90 -2.21 -6.87
N LEU A 19 16.07 -0.88 -6.77
CA LEU A 19 14.98 0.08 -6.85
C LEU A 19 14.25 0.00 -8.19
N LYS A 20 14.97 -0.07 -9.32
CA LYS A 20 14.38 -0.24 -10.66
C LYS A 20 13.52 -1.50 -10.71
N HIS A 21 14.06 -2.63 -10.28
CA HIS A 21 13.35 -3.92 -10.32
C HIS A 21 12.10 -3.92 -9.43
N LEU A 22 12.19 -3.31 -8.24
CA LEU A 22 11.06 -3.12 -7.34
C LEU A 22 9.98 -2.25 -8.00
N LEU A 23 10.35 -1.12 -8.61
CA LEU A 23 9.41 -0.21 -9.27
C LEU A 23 8.71 -0.87 -10.47
N ASP A 24 9.47 -1.54 -11.34
CA ASP A 24 8.94 -2.25 -12.51
C ASP A 24 7.94 -3.34 -12.09
N THR A 25 8.13 -3.95 -10.92
CA THR A 25 7.22 -4.99 -10.40
C THR A 25 6.01 -4.40 -9.68
N LEU A 26 6.17 -3.35 -8.87
CA LEU A 26 5.08 -2.77 -8.10
C LEU A 26 4.05 -2.08 -9.01
N GLU A 27 4.52 -1.35 -10.02
CA GLU A 27 3.66 -0.61 -10.97
C GLU A 27 4.23 -0.65 -12.40
N PRO A 28 4.00 -1.77 -13.12
CA PRO A 28 4.44 -1.91 -14.51
C PRO A 28 3.82 -0.80 -15.37
N GLY A 29 4.63 -0.03 -16.10
CA GLY A 29 4.12 1.03 -16.99
C GLY A 29 3.96 2.41 -16.36
N LEU A 30 4.02 2.54 -15.04
CA LEU A 30 3.76 3.81 -14.36
C LEU A 30 4.81 4.89 -14.69
N LEU A 31 6.05 4.44 -14.85
CA LEU A 31 7.23 5.28 -14.99
C LEU A 31 7.83 5.21 -16.39
N ASP A 32 7.18 4.48 -17.29
CA ASP A 32 7.75 4.08 -18.57
C ASP A 32 8.04 5.26 -19.48
N ASP A 33 7.38 6.41 -19.35
CA ASP A 33 7.68 7.59 -20.19
C ASP A 33 8.61 8.59 -19.49
N HIS A 34 8.46 8.78 -18.17
CA HIS A 34 9.22 9.79 -17.42
C HIS A 34 10.56 9.29 -16.86
N LEU A 35 10.66 8.00 -16.53
CA LEU A 35 11.90 7.38 -16.06
C LEU A 35 12.65 6.62 -17.14
N ARG A 36 12.11 6.44 -18.36
CA ARG A 36 12.84 5.80 -19.48
C ARG A 36 14.25 6.36 -19.67
N PRO A 37 14.47 7.69 -19.65
CA PRO A 37 15.81 8.23 -19.79
C PRO A 37 16.72 7.87 -18.61
N LEU A 38 16.17 7.81 -17.39
CA LEU A 38 16.91 7.40 -16.19
C LEU A 38 17.22 5.90 -16.21
N GLN A 39 16.25 5.06 -16.57
CA GLN A 39 16.40 3.62 -16.76
C GLN A 39 17.50 3.34 -17.79
N THR A 40 17.46 4.00 -18.96
CA THR A 40 18.48 3.85 -20.00
C THR A 40 19.87 4.24 -19.49
N ARG A 41 19.98 5.31 -18.69
CA ARG A 41 21.26 5.71 -18.06
C ARG A 41 21.75 4.68 -17.04
N ILE A 42 20.85 4.15 -16.21
CA ILE A 42 21.17 3.09 -15.24
C ILE A 42 21.64 1.85 -15.99
N ASP A 43 20.93 1.40 -17.03
CA ASP A 43 21.30 0.24 -17.83
C ASP A 43 22.67 0.40 -18.50
N GLN A 44 23.00 1.59 -19.01
CA GLN A 44 24.32 1.92 -19.56
C GLN A 44 25.43 1.87 -18.50
N LEU A 45 25.19 2.42 -17.31
CA LEU A 45 26.13 2.37 -16.20
C LEU A 45 26.41 0.93 -15.74
N LEU A 46 25.37 0.09 -15.69
CA LEU A 46 25.47 -1.31 -15.31
C LEU A 46 26.23 -2.16 -16.34
N ALA A 47 25.95 -1.94 -17.63
CA ALA A 47 26.66 -2.60 -18.72
C ALA A 47 28.17 -2.35 -18.66
N SER A 48 28.60 -1.14 -18.27
CA SER A 48 30.02 -0.78 -18.14
C SER A 48 30.76 -1.55 -17.03
N ARG A 49 30.03 -2.08 -16.04
CA ARG A 49 30.57 -2.73 -14.83
C ARG A 49 30.39 -4.26 -14.81
N HIS A 50 29.89 -4.86 -15.90
CA HIS A 50 29.58 -6.30 -16.01
C HIS A 50 28.51 -6.81 -15.02
N LEU A 51 27.80 -5.90 -14.33
CA LEU A 51 26.59 -6.21 -13.56
C LEU A 51 25.42 -6.22 -14.55
N GLY A 52 25.23 -7.33 -15.26
CA GLY A 52 24.19 -7.44 -16.28
C GLY A 52 22.78 -7.46 -15.69
N ALA A 53 21.80 -6.95 -16.45
CA ALA A 53 20.37 -7.03 -16.13
C ALA A 53 19.84 -8.46 -15.83
N GLY A 54 20.62 -9.50 -16.17
CA GLY A 54 20.33 -10.88 -15.85
C GLY A 54 20.37 -11.23 -14.35
N GLU A 55 21.06 -10.45 -13.51
CA GLU A 55 21.11 -10.70 -12.07
C GLU A 55 19.83 -10.25 -11.35
N ALA A 56 19.19 -9.16 -11.80
CA ALA A 56 17.90 -8.70 -11.28
C ALA A 56 16.78 -9.74 -11.51
N GLY A 57 16.86 -10.49 -12.62
CA GLY A 57 15.95 -11.60 -12.92
C GLY A 57 16.00 -12.77 -11.91
N ARG A 58 17.00 -12.80 -11.01
CA ARG A 58 17.07 -13.76 -9.90
C ARG A 58 16.16 -13.38 -8.72
N ILE A 59 15.63 -12.15 -8.70
CA ILE A 59 14.68 -11.68 -7.70
C ILE A 59 13.28 -11.81 -8.27
N ARG A 60 12.48 -12.76 -7.75
CA ARG A 60 11.09 -12.94 -8.17
C ARG A 60 10.16 -12.34 -7.13
N LEU A 61 9.43 -11.30 -7.51
CA LEU A 61 8.36 -10.72 -6.73
C LEU A 61 7.03 -11.32 -7.19
N LEU A 62 6.30 -11.93 -6.27
CA LEU A 62 5.01 -12.56 -6.54
C LEU A 62 3.92 -11.65 -5.98
N ALA A 63 3.09 -11.10 -6.85
CA ALA A 63 1.87 -10.41 -6.43
C ALA A 63 0.77 -11.44 -6.12
N MET A 64 -0.01 -11.19 -5.07
CA MET A 64 -1.13 -12.05 -4.69
C MET A 64 -2.43 -11.27 -4.74
N ALA A 65 -3.36 -11.71 -5.60
CA ALA A 65 -4.69 -11.11 -5.75
C ALA A 65 -4.69 -9.59 -6.08
N ALA A 66 -3.66 -9.10 -6.78
CA ALA A 66 -3.59 -7.72 -7.26
C ALA A 66 -4.77 -7.42 -8.21
N ARG A 67 -5.38 -6.24 -8.05
CA ARG A 67 -6.51 -5.81 -8.88
C ARG A 67 -6.01 -5.08 -10.13
N ARG A 68 -6.81 -5.06 -11.20
CA ARG A 68 -6.47 -4.35 -12.44
C ARG A 68 -6.31 -2.86 -12.15
N LYS A 69 -5.13 -2.33 -12.49
CA LYS A 69 -4.75 -0.94 -12.25
C LYS A 69 -4.96 -0.12 -13.52
N ASN A 70 -5.46 1.11 -13.36
CA ASN A 70 -5.46 2.10 -14.43
C ASN A 70 -4.32 3.09 -14.17
N LEU A 71 -3.21 2.91 -14.89
CA LEU A 71 -1.98 3.70 -14.69
C LEU A 71 -2.23 5.20 -14.85
N ARG A 72 -3.08 5.60 -15.79
CA ARG A 72 -3.43 7.00 -16.01
C ARG A 72 -4.16 7.59 -14.80
N HIS A 73 -5.11 6.83 -14.22
CA HIS A 73 -5.79 7.28 -13.00
C HIS A 73 -4.80 7.43 -11.85
N PHE A 74 -3.91 6.45 -11.67
CA PHE A 74 -2.88 6.53 -10.64
C PHE A 74 -1.98 7.75 -10.83
N GLN A 75 -1.46 8.01 -12.04
CA GLN A 75 -0.59 9.15 -12.31
C GLN A 75 -1.25 10.49 -11.96
N ILE A 76 -2.53 10.66 -12.32
CA ILE A 76 -3.28 11.88 -11.98
C ILE A 76 -3.47 11.99 -10.47
N VAL A 77 -3.82 10.90 -9.78
CA VAL A 77 -3.99 10.89 -8.33
C VAL A 77 -2.68 11.18 -7.60
N ALA A 78 -1.59 10.53 -7.98
CA ALA A 78 -0.26 10.75 -7.41
C ALA A 78 0.22 12.19 -7.64
N GLY A 79 0.02 12.71 -8.86
CA GLY A 79 0.27 14.12 -9.17
C GLY A 79 -0.50 15.06 -8.26
N ALA A 80 -1.78 14.79 -8.00
CA ALA A 80 -2.62 15.60 -7.12
C ALA A 80 -2.18 15.57 -5.65
N VAL A 81 -1.74 14.42 -5.16
CA VAL A 81 -1.17 14.26 -3.81
C VAL A 81 0.11 15.08 -3.67
N LEU A 82 1.03 14.97 -4.62
CA LEU A 82 2.34 15.63 -4.56
C LEU A 82 2.24 17.13 -4.80
N GLN A 83 1.42 17.56 -5.76
CA GLN A 83 1.28 18.97 -6.14
C GLN A 83 0.16 19.71 -5.39
N ARG A 84 -0.54 19.01 -4.48
CA ARG A 84 -1.55 19.58 -3.56
C ARG A 84 -2.72 20.27 -4.26
N TYR A 85 -3.32 19.64 -5.26
CA TYR A 85 -4.56 20.10 -5.90
C TYR A 85 -5.74 19.13 -5.70
N ARG A 86 -6.97 19.63 -5.85
CA ARG A 86 -8.19 18.82 -5.68
C ARG A 86 -8.46 17.95 -6.89
N LEU A 87 -9.16 16.85 -6.66
CA LEU A 87 -9.62 15.95 -7.71
C LEU A 87 -11.14 15.95 -7.77
N ARG A 88 -11.70 15.86 -8.97
CA ARG A 88 -13.06 15.34 -9.18
C ARG A 88 -12.93 13.89 -9.62
N ILE A 89 -13.59 12.97 -8.92
CA ILE A 89 -13.59 11.55 -9.27
C ILE A 89 -15.01 11.02 -9.44
N ASP A 90 -15.18 10.08 -10.36
CA ASP A 90 -16.31 9.16 -10.36
C ASP A 90 -15.88 7.88 -9.68
N TYR A 91 -16.45 7.61 -8.50
CA TYR A 91 -16.02 6.50 -7.66
C TYR A 91 -17.08 5.40 -7.60
N TYR A 92 -16.68 4.19 -7.96
CA TYR A 92 -17.51 2.99 -7.84
C TYR A 92 -17.49 2.48 -6.40
N ASN A 93 -18.66 2.42 -5.76
CA ASN A 93 -18.84 1.86 -4.43
C ASN A 93 -19.24 0.39 -4.53
N ARG A 94 -18.30 -0.52 -4.23
CA ARG A 94 -18.54 -1.96 -4.24
C ARG A 94 -19.71 -2.43 -3.38
N GLY A 95 -19.96 -1.76 -2.24
CA GLY A 95 -20.98 -2.19 -1.29
C GLY A 95 -22.40 -1.82 -1.70
N ARG A 96 -22.56 -0.72 -2.47
CA ARG A 96 -23.87 -0.25 -2.95
C ARG A 96 -24.11 -0.50 -4.43
N ASP A 97 -23.07 -0.97 -5.13
CA ASP A 97 -23.08 -1.16 -6.58
C ASP A 97 -23.50 0.10 -7.35
N ASP A 98 -22.99 1.26 -6.91
CA ASP A 98 -23.29 2.56 -7.51
C ASP A 98 -22.02 3.35 -7.83
N ILE A 99 -22.14 4.30 -8.76
CA ILE A 99 -21.10 5.28 -9.07
C ILE A 99 -21.55 6.63 -8.51
N SER A 100 -20.66 7.31 -7.80
CA SER A 100 -20.90 8.65 -7.28
C SER A 100 -19.73 9.58 -7.59
N THR A 101 -20.05 10.79 -8.05
CA THR A 101 -19.05 11.84 -8.28
C THR A 101 -18.70 12.52 -6.96
N ARG A 102 -17.41 12.81 -6.75
CA ARG A 102 -16.87 13.39 -5.52
C ARG A 102 -15.74 14.37 -5.80
N GLU A 103 -15.73 15.49 -5.09
CA GLU A 103 -14.59 16.38 -4.98
C GLU A 103 -13.75 15.98 -3.76
N LEU A 104 -12.46 15.69 -4.01
CA LEU A 104 -11.51 15.22 -3.02
C LEU A 104 -10.36 16.21 -2.85
N SER A 105 -9.88 16.36 -1.63
CA SER A 105 -8.53 16.87 -1.35
C SER A 105 -7.63 15.70 -0.96
N PRO A 106 -6.76 15.23 -1.88
CA PRO A 106 -5.82 14.14 -1.64
C PRO A 106 -4.86 14.44 -0.49
N GLN A 107 -4.56 13.45 0.34
CA GLN A 107 -3.65 13.58 1.49
C GLN A 107 -2.44 12.66 1.35
N ARG A 108 -2.65 11.35 1.20
CA ARG A 108 -1.59 10.33 1.14
C ARG A 108 -1.98 9.20 0.18
N LEU A 109 -0.97 8.54 -0.38
CA LEU A 109 -1.13 7.26 -1.09
C LEU A 109 -0.52 6.15 -0.25
N ALA A 110 -1.31 5.12 0.03
CA ALA A 110 -0.87 3.93 0.74
C ALA A 110 -0.87 2.73 -0.22
N TYR A 111 0.24 2.01 -0.29
CA TYR A 111 0.31 0.71 -0.97
C TYR A 111 0.06 -0.39 0.06
N TYR A 112 -1.01 -1.15 -0.11
CA TYR A 112 -1.44 -2.16 0.84
C TYR A 112 -2.01 -3.38 0.14
N ARG A 113 -1.52 -4.58 0.49
CA ARG A 113 -1.92 -5.87 -0.12
C ARG A 113 -2.01 -5.79 -1.65
N ASP A 114 -0.93 -5.32 -2.29
CA ASP A 114 -0.81 -5.14 -3.74
C ASP A 114 -1.76 -4.13 -4.41
N ASN A 115 -2.36 -3.22 -3.64
CA ASN A 115 -3.31 -2.23 -4.15
C ASN A 115 -3.02 -0.84 -3.59
N TRP A 116 -3.32 0.19 -4.39
CA TRP A 116 -3.19 1.59 -3.98
C TRP A 116 -4.48 2.14 -3.39
N TYR A 117 -4.36 2.83 -2.26
CA TYR A 117 -5.43 3.52 -1.58
C TYR A 117 -5.07 4.98 -1.42
N LEU A 118 -6.05 5.85 -1.70
CA LEU A 118 -5.96 7.29 -1.54
C LEU A 118 -6.66 7.69 -0.25
N ASP A 119 -5.91 8.25 0.68
CA ASP A 119 -6.45 9.00 1.81
C ASP A 119 -6.85 10.39 1.33
N ALA A 120 -8.10 10.77 1.51
CA ALA A 120 -8.58 12.07 1.06
C ALA A 120 -9.64 12.67 1.98
N TRP A 121 -9.63 14.00 2.07
CA TRP A 121 -10.78 14.75 2.57
C TRP A 121 -11.85 14.81 1.48
N CYS A 122 -13.01 14.21 1.73
CA CYS A 122 -14.16 14.28 0.85
C CYS A 122 -14.98 15.53 1.15
N HIS A 123 -15.16 16.40 0.16
CA HIS A 123 -15.86 17.68 0.37
C HIS A 123 -17.36 17.50 0.57
N GLU A 124 -17.97 16.50 -0.06
CA GLU A 124 -19.39 16.17 0.12
C GLU A 124 -19.67 15.61 1.51
N LYS A 125 -18.78 14.75 2.01
CA LYS A 125 -18.93 14.12 3.34
C LYS A 125 -18.32 14.93 4.46
N LYS A 126 -17.55 15.97 4.13
CA LYS A 126 -16.80 16.81 5.09
C LYS A 126 -16.01 15.96 6.10
N ALA A 127 -15.36 14.90 5.61
CA ALA A 127 -14.67 13.92 6.43
C ALA A 127 -13.53 13.26 5.65
N LEU A 128 -12.54 12.73 6.38
CA LEU A 128 -11.50 11.86 5.83
C LEU A 128 -12.09 10.50 5.44
N ARG A 129 -11.67 9.99 4.29
CA ARG A 129 -12.06 8.69 3.74
C ARG A 129 -10.92 8.09 2.93
N ILE A 130 -10.90 6.76 2.88
CA ILE A 130 -9.98 5.96 2.08
C ILE A 130 -10.70 5.54 0.79
N TYR A 131 -10.05 5.75 -0.36
CA TYR A 131 -10.56 5.41 -1.68
C TYR A 131 -9.62 4.43 -2.36
N ALA A 132 -10.12 3.27 -2.76
CA ALA A 132 -9.33 2.30 -3.52
C ALA A 132 -9.14 2.85 -4.96
N VAL A 133 -7.90 3.07 -5.38
CA VAL A 133 -7.61 3.78 -6.65
C VAL A 133 -8.17 3.02 -7.85
N GLU A 134 -8.24 1.69 -7.79
CA GLU A 134 -8.82 0.84 -8.83
C GLU A 134 -10.36 0.97 -8.96
N CYS A 135 -11.03 1.52 -7.95
CA CYS A 135 -12.47 1.82 -8.01
C CYS A 135 -12.79 3.16 -8.69
N ILE A 136 -11.77 3.97 -9.02
CA ILE A 136 -11.95 5.22 -9.73
C ILE A 136 -12.28 4.92 -11.20
N ARG A 137 -13.44 5.38 -11.66
CA ARG A 137 -13.95 5.21 -13.02
C ARG A 137 -13.58 6.39 -13.92
N ALA A 138 -13.50 7.59 -13.36
CA ALA A 138 -12.96 8.78 -14.00
C ALA A 138 -12.27 9.64 -12.95
N VAL A 139 -11.23 10.37 -13.35
CA VAL A 139 -10.53 11.34 -12.50
C VAL A 139 -10.12 12.56 -13.31
N GLU A 140 -10.36 13.72 -12.74
CA GLU A 140 -9.99 15.01 -13.31
C GLU A 140 -9.29 15.87 -12.26
N PRO A 141 -8.12 16.45 -12.59
CA PRO A 141 -7.49 17.45 -11.74
C PRO A 141 -8.30 18.75 -11.77
N LEU A 142 -8.48 19.37 -10.61
CA LEU A 142 -9.12 20.67 -10.49
C LEU A 142 -8.06 21.73 -10.21
N ALA A 143 -8.21 22.91 -10.81
CA ALA A 143 -7.43 24.11 -10.50
C ALA A 143 -7.83 24.73 -9.15
N LYS A 144 -7.94 23.91 -8.10
CA LYS A 144 -8.25 24.29 -6.72
C LYS A 144 -7.21 23.66 -5.81
N ALA A 145 -6.69 24.43 -4.84
CA ALA A 145 -5.77 23.90 -3.84
C ALA A 145 -6.45 22.82 -2.98
N ALA A 146 -5.73 21.73 -2.71
CA ALA A 146 -6.16 20.70 -1.77
C ALA A 146 -6.20 21.29 -0.35
N LYS A 147 -7.23 20.91 0.41
CA LYS A 147 -7.25 21.16 1.85
C LYS A 147 -6.10 20.38 2.48
N ASN A 148 -5.29 21.02 3.31
CA ASN A 148 -4.29 20.35 4.11
C ASN A 148 -4.93 19.84 5.41
N VAL A 149 -4.67 18.58 5.75
CA VAL A 149 -5.06 18.00 7.02
C VAL A 149 -3.77 17.59 7.74
N PRO A 150 -3.60 17.94 9.04
CA PRO A 150 -2.40 17.56 9.78
C PRO A 150 -2.20 16.04 9.82
N GLU A 151 -0.94 15.62 9.72
CA GLU A 151 -0.49 14.22 9.84
C GLU A 151 -1.10 13.52 11.05
N SER A 152 -1.03 14.14 12.23
CA SER A 152 -1.61 13.60 13.47
C SER A 152 -3.13 13.38 13.41
N THR A 153 -3.83 14.10 12.53
CA THR A 153 -5.27 13.90 12.30
C THR A 153 -5.53 12.78 11.30
N LEU A 154 -4.70 12.68 10.25
CA LEU A 154 -4.73 11.53 9.34
C LEU A 154 -4.48 10.24 10.12
N ASP A 155 -3.43 10.20 10.94
CA ASP A 155 -3.10 9.02 11.73
C ASP A 155 -4.24 8.72 12.71
N ARG A 156 -4.78 9.71 13.43
CA ARG A 156 -5.87 9.44 14.37
C ARG A 156 -7.18 8.95 13.73
N GLU A 157 -7.53 9.46 12.54
CA GLU A 157 -8.82 9.17 11.90
C GLU A 157 -8.76 8.04 10.87
N LEU A 158 -7.60 7.83 10.26
CA LEU A 158 -7.35 6.83 9.22
C LEU A 158 -6.38 5.74 9.65
N ALA A 159 -5.70 5.83 10.80
CA ALA A 159 -5.00 4.67 11.33
C ALA A 159 -5.99 3.54 11.47
N SER A 160 -5.58 2.44 10.85
CA SER A 160 -6.31 1.21 10.89
C SER A 160 -6.04 0.53 12.21
N ALA A 161 -7.09 0.14 12.91
CA ALA A 161 -6.97 -0.80 14.02
C ALA A 161 -6.56 -2.19 13.50
N TYR A 162 -6.97 -2.56 12.28
CA TYR A 162 -6.54 -3.78 11.60
C TYR A 162 -6.86 -3.71 10.10
N GLY A 163 -5.87 -3.90 9.23
CA GLY A 163 -6.09 -3.90 7.76
C GLY A 163 -6.04 -2.50 7.11
N ILE A 164 -6.81 -2.27 6.04
CA ILE A 164 -6.95 -0.94 5.39
C ILE A 164 -8.17 -0.14 5.90
N PHE A 165 -8.96 -0.69 6.81
CA PHE A 165 -10.19 -0.04 7.28
C PHE A 165 -9.88 0.97 8.37
N ALA A 166 -10.20 2.24 8.08
CA ALA A 166 -10.07 3.33 9.04
C ALA A 166 -10.99 3.15 10.25
N GLY A 167 -10.47 3.45 11.44
CA GLY A 167 -11.26 3.60 12.64
C GLY A 167 -10.52 3.14 13.89
N LYS A 168 -10.82 3.81 15.01
CA LYS A 168 -10.29 3.44 16.32
C LYS A 168 -10.67 2.00 16.68
N PRO A 169 -9.78 1.22 17.34
CA PRO A 169 -10.11 -0.10 17.83
C PRO A 169 -11.40 -0.08 18.65
N LYS A 170 -12.28 -1.05 18.39
CA LYS A 170 -13.54 -1.24 19.12
C LYS A 170 -13.54 -2.52 19.95
N ALA A 171 -12.70 -3.48 19.57
CA ALA A 171 -12.56 -4.76 20.23
C ALA A 171 -11.12 -5.28 20.04
N THR A 172 -10.80 -6.33 20.78
CA THR A 172 -9.55 -7.10 20.64
C THR A 172 -9.94 -8.54 20.33
N ALA A 173 -9.39 -9.11 19.28
CA ALA A 173 -9.55 -10.53 18.98
C ALA A 173 -8.48 -11.32 19.72
N GLU A 174 -8.89 -12.41 20.37
CA GLU A 174 -7.99 -13.33 21.06
C GLU A 174 -7.95 -14.64 20.27
N LEU A 175 -6.78 -14.96 19.73
CA LEU A 175 -6.56 -16.06 18.81
C LEU A 175 -5.59 -17.04 19.43
N VAL A 176 -5.95 -18.32 19.46
CA VAL A 176 -5.05 -19.39 19.91
C VAL A 176 -4.73 -20.30 18.73
N PHE A 177 -3.45 -20.37 18.39
CA PHE A 177 -2.93 -21.19 17.29
C PHE A 177 -2.41 -22.53 17.80
N THR A 178 -2.60 -23.58 17.01
CA THR A 178 -2.05 -24.91 17.31
C THR A 178 -0.53 -24.87 17.41
N ALA A 179 0.07 -25.78 18.18
CA ALA A 179 1.52 -25.83 18.36
C ALA A 179 2.29 -26.03 17.04
N LYS A 180 1.65 -26.64 16.04
CA LYS A 180 2.18 -26.73 14.68
C LYS A 180 2.23 -25.33 14.06
N ARG A 181 1.11 -24.61 14.02
CA ARG A 181 1.01 -23.33 13.32
C ARG A 181 1.73 -22.18 14.03
N ALA A 182 1.83 -22.25 15.35
CA ALA A 182 2.56 -21.31 16.20
C ALA A 182 3.99 -21.02 15.71
N ARG A 183 4.68 -22.02 15.13
CA ARG A 183 6.06 -21.91 14.60
C ARG A 183 6.23 -20.86 13.50
N TRP A 184 5.15 -20.50 12.81
CA TRP A 184 5.15 -19.45 11.80
C TRP A 184 4.53 -18.17 12.34
N VAL A 185 3.37 -18.28 13.00
CA VAL A 185 2.60 -17.11 13.44
C VAL A 185 3.32 -16.30 14.51
N ALA A 186 4.15 -16.93 15.34
CA ALA A 186 4.91 -16.22 16.37
C ALA A 186 5.93 -15.22 15.83
N GLU A 187 6.35 -15.35 14.57
CA GLU A 187 7.27 -14.44 13.88
C GLU A 187 6.52 -13.40 13.01
N GLU A 188 5.19 -13.47 12.95
CA GLU A 188 4.37 -12.57 12.14
C GLU A 188 3.94 -11.34 12.96
N ILE A 189 4.09 -10.15 12.37
CA ILE A 189 3.49 -8.91 12.90
C ILE A 189 2.20 -8.63 12.12
N TRP A 190 1.08 -8.99 12.72
CA TRP A 190 -0.29 -8.72 12.29
C TRP A 190 -0.71 -7.28 12.58
N HIS A 191 -0.31 -6.74 13.74
CA HIS A 191 -0.60 -5.38 14.16
C HIS A 191 0.53 -4.80 15.02
N PRO A 192 0.89 -3.50 14.89
CA PRO A 192 1.96 -2.88 15.69
C PRO A 192 1.75 -2.97 17.21
N GLU A 193 0.49 -2.95 17.66
CA GLU A 193 0.11 -3.09 19.07
C GLU A 193 -0.37 -4.51 19.44
N GLN A 194 -0.01 -5.53 18.65
CA GLN A 194 -0.37 -6.90 18.99
C GLN A 194 0.32 -7.33 20.29
N GLN A 195 -0.39 -8.13 21.08
CA GLN A 195 0.20 -8.79 22.25
C GLN A 195 0.21 -10.28 22.00
N SER A 196 1.23 -10.96 22.50
CA SER A 196 1.36 -12.40 22.26
C SER A 196 2.12 -13.12 23.34
N ARG A 197 1.85 -14.42 23.49
CA ARG A 197 2.60 -15.30 24.38
C ARG A 197 2.57 -16.75 23.91
N TRP A 198 3.63 -17.48 24.25
CA TRP A 198 3.67 -18.93 24.15
C TRP A 198 2.95 -19.55 25.34
N LEU A 199 2.18 -20.60 25.07
CA LEU A 199 1.53 -21.43 26.09
C LEU A 199 2.40 -22.66 26.40
N GLU A 200 2.19 -23.28 27.57
CA GLU A 200 3.01 -24.41 28.05
C GLU A 200 2.93 -25.64 27.14
N ASP A 201 1.82 -25.83 26.44
CA ASP A 201 1.58 -26.92 25.48
C ASP A 201 2.15 -26.65 24.08
N GLY A 202 2.88 -25.53 23.91
CA GLY A 202 3.49 -25.10 22.66
C GLY A 202 2.54 -24.36 21.72
N ARG A 203 1.28 -24.13 22.11
CA ARG A 203 0.37 -23.22 21.39
C ARG A 203 0.79 -21.77 21.54
N TYR A 204 0.22 -20.91 20.71
CA TYR A 204 0.53 -19.48 20.70
C TYR A 204 -0.75 -18.66 20.78
N GLU A 205 -0.82 -17.77 21.76
CA GLU A 205 -1.90 -16.82 21.92
C GLU A 205 -1.49 -15.48 21.31
N LEU A 206 -2.35 -14.93 20.45
CA LEU A 206 -2.19 -13.64 19.80
C LEU A 206 -3.44 -12.79 20.05
N ARG A 207 -3.23 -11.56 20.53
CA ARG A 207 -4.28 -10.58 20.81
C ARG A 207 -4.09 -9.38 19.89
N VAL A 208 -5.11 -9.09 19.09
CA VAL A 208 -5.02 -8.05 18.04
C VAL A 208 -6.18 -7.07 18.18
N PRO A 209 -5.93 -5.77 18.36
CA PRO A 209 -7.00 -4.77 18.31
C PRO A 209 -7.58 -4.70 16.90
N TYR A 210 -8.88 -4.46 16.76
CA TYR A 210 -9.51 -4.24 15.47
C TYR A 210 -10.74 -3.33 15.60
N SER A 211 -11.14 -2.73 14.48
CA SER A 211 -12.31 -1.82 14.40
C SER A 211 -13.36 -2.29 13.40
N ASP A 212 -12.93 -3.09 12.42
CA ASP A 212 -13.71 -3.76 11.39
C ASP A 212 -13.15 -5.17 11.23
N ASP A 213 -14.00 -6.18 11.32
CA ASP A 213 -13.60 -7.59 11.39
C ASP A 213 -13.34 -8.21 10.01
N ARG A 214 -13.73 -7.57 8.90
CA ARG A 214 -13.73 -8.22 7.57
C ARG A 214 -12.35 -8.70 7.13
N GLU A 215 -11.33 -7.87 7.32
CA GLU A 215 -9.95 -8.27 7.00
C GLU A 215 -9.38 -9.26 7.99
N LEU A 216 -9.66 -9.07 9.27
CA LEU A 216 -9.23 -9.97 10.32
C LEU A 216 -9.80 -11.38 10.12
N LEU A 217 -11.09 -11.49 9.78
CA LEU A 217 -11.76 -12.74 9.47
C LEU A 217 -11.11 -13.43 8.27
N MET A 218 -10.78 -12.72 7.20
CA MET A 218 -10.07 -13.30 6.06
C MET A 218 -8.71 -13.88 6.47
N ASP A 219 -7.98 -13.18 7.35
CA ASP A 219 -6.68 -13.63 7.82
C ASP A 219 -6.79 -14.80 8.80
N ILE A 220 -7.81 -14.85 9.65
CA ILE A 220 -8.08 -15.99 10.55
C ILE A 220 -8.48 -17.22 9.72
N LEU A 221 -9.40 -17.06 8.78
CA LEU A 221 -9.97 -18.17 8.02
C LEU A 221 -8.94 -18.93 7.16
N LYS A 222 -7.83 -18.29 6.76
CA LYS A 222 -6.76 -18.97 6.01
C LYS A 222 -6.06 -20.08 6.80
N TYR A 223 -6.18 -20.08 8.14
CA TYR A 223 -5.63 -21.13 9.01
C TYR A 223 -6.63 -22.27 9.29
N GLY A 224 -7.93 -22.09 8.98
CA GLY A 224 -8.94 -23.12 9.21
C GLY A 224 -8.95 -23.61 10.67
N ALA A 225 -8.83 -24.93 10.87
CA ALA A 225 -8.85 -25.55 12.20
C ALA A 225 -7.57 -25.31 13.03
N ASP A 226 -6.55 -24.67 12.47
CA ASP A 226 -5.30 -24.37 13.20
C ASP A 226 -5.38 -23.12 14.08
N VAL A 227 -6.54 -22.44 14.12
CA VAL A 227 -6.80 -21.27 14.95
C VAL A 227 -8.17 -21.36 15.63
N GLU A 228 -8.22 -20.98 16.89
CA GLU A 228 -9.46 -20.82 17.67
C GLU A 228 -9.62 -19.35 18.05
N VAL A 229 -10.84 -18.81 17.90
CA VAL A 229 -11.21 -17.46 18.35
C VAL A 229 -11.94 -17.60 19.69
N MET A 230 -11.40 -16.95 20.73
CA MET A 230 -11.92 -17.03 22.11
C MET A 230 -13.00 -15.99 22.41
#